data_AF-A0A7V2EDH0-F1
#
_entry.id   AF-A0A7V2EDH0-F1
#
_cell.length_a   1.000
_cell.length_b   1.000
_cell.length_c   1.000
_cell.angle_alpha   90.00
_cell.angle_beta   90.00
_cell.angle_gamma   90.00
#
_symmetry.space_group_name_H-M   'P 1'
#
loop_
_entity.id
_entity.type
_entity.pdbx_description
1 polymer ?
#
loop_
_entity_poly.entity_id
_entity_poly.type
_entity_poly.pdbx_seq_one_letter_code
_entity_poly.pdbx_strand_id
1 'polypeptide(L)'
;MGNTLYSKNYNSGRILGIIKLNNDSSFLIYNPNFVSKINIYGDIDWFKIFSENILTAKFLSNNSILLGGEKISNNGFTDGYLINLDLNGNENWQITLKP
;
A
#
# COMPACT_ATOMS: atom_id res chain seq x y z
N MET A 1 11.22 -22.09 -19.40
CA MET A 1 9.93 -21.82 -18.75
C MET A 1 10.20 -21.71 -17.26
N GLY A 2 9.69 -20.67 -16.60
CA GLY A 2 9.85 -20.52 -15.14
C GLY A 2 8.87 -21.45 -14.43
N ASN A 3 9.35 -22.18 -13.42
CA ASN A 3 8.52 -23.03 -12.58
C ASN A 3 8.08 -22.24 -11.34
N THR A 4 6.82 -22.36 -10.95
CA THR A 4 6.35 -21.88 -9.64
C THR A 4 6.97 -22.75 -8.55
N LEU A 5 7.81 -22.16 -7.71
CA LEU A 5 8.43 -22.87 -6.57
C LEU A 5 7.49 -22.91 -5.35
N TYR A 6 6.70 -21.86 -5.15
CA TYR A 6 5.77 -21.71 -4.03
C TYR A 6 4.65 -20.73 -4.39
N SER A 7 3.44 -20.98 -3.87
CA SER A 7 2.31 -20.04 -3.97
C SER A 7 1.47 -20.10 -2.70
N LYS A 8 1.07 -18.93 -2.22
CA LYS A 8 0.06 -18.78 -1.16
C LYS A 8 -1.05 -17.87 -1.68
N ASN A 9 -2.30 -18.29 -1.51
CA ASN A 9 -3.45 -17.55 -1.98
C ASN A 9 -4.06 -16.74 -0.85
N TYR A 10 -4.40 -15.50 -1.15
CA TYR A 10 -5.18 -14.63 -0.30
C TYR A 10 -6.47 -14.28 -1.05
N ASN A 11 -7.60 -14.16 -0.34
CA ASN A 11 -8.85 -13.66 -0.91
C ASN A 11 -8.77 -12.14 -1.15
N SER A 12 -7.71 -11.70 -1.82
CA SER A 12 -7.53 -10.33 -2.26
C SER A 12 -8.04 -10.19 -3.69
N GLY A 13 -8.69 -9.07 -3.97
CA GLY A 13 -8.99 -8.68 -5.35
C GLY A 13 -7.72 -8.37 -6.14
N ARG A 14 -7.86 -7.61 -7.22
CA ARG A 14 -6.74 -7.14 -8.04
C ARG A 14 -5.61 -6.56 -7.19
N ILE A 15 -4.36 -6.93 -7.50
CA ILE A 15 -3.15 -6.26 -7.00
C ILE A 15 -2.73 -5.21 -8.02
N LEU A 16 -2.46 -3.98 -7.59
CA LEU A 16 -1.96 -2.90 -8.46
C LEU A 16 -0.44 -2.86 -8.51
N GLY A 17 0.22 -3.13 -7.39
CA GLY A 17 1.67 -3.11 -7.36
C GLY A 17 2.27 -3.86 -6.19
N ILE A 18 3.54 -4.23 -6.38
CA ILE A 18 4.40 -4.88 -5.40
C ILE A 18 5.68 -4.06 -5.33
N ILE A 19 6.13 -3.73 -4.12
CA ILE A 19 7.33 -2.93 -3.87
C ILE A 19 8.20 -3.70 -2.90
N LYS A 20 9.44 -4.00 -3.28
CA LYS A 20 10.41 -4.55 -2.35
C LYS A 20 10.80 -3.48 -1.33
N LEU A 21 10.69 -3.82 -0.04
CA LEU A 21 11.21 -2.98 1.02
C LEU A 21 12.71 -3.22 1.16
N ASN A 22 13.49 -2.16 1.40
CA ASN A 22 14.95 -2.26 1.49
C ASN A 22 15.44 -2.38 2.94
N ASN A 23 14.58 -2.13 3.92
CA ASN A 23 14.91 -2.22 5.35
C ASN A 23 14.86 -3.67 5.87
N ASP A 24 13.96 -4.48 5.31
CA ASP A 24 13.86 -5.92 5.52
C ASP A 24 13.42 -6.53 4.18
N SER A 25 13.74 -7.78 3.89
CA SER A 25 13.51 -8.39 2.57
C SER A 25 12.02 -8.59 2.21
N SER A 26 11.11 -7.95 2.94
CA SER A 26 9.67 -8.02 2.75
C SER A 26 9.21 -7.19 1.53
N PHE A 27 7.91 -7.28 1.28
CA PHE A 27 7.24 -6.62 0.18
C PHE A 27 6.03 -5.84 0.68
N LEU A 28 5.83 -4.66 0.12
CA LEU A 28 4.55 -3.97 0.18
C LEU A 28 3.71 -4.41 -1.02
N ILE A 29 2.47 -4.79 -0.76
CA ILE A 29 1.47 -5.08 -1.79
C ILE A 29 0.30 -4.13 -1.58
N TYR A 30 -0.20 -3.53 -2.66
CA TYR A 30 -1.32 -2.60 -2.58
C TYR A 30 -2.31 -2.76 -3.72
N ASN A 31 -3.53 -2.30 -3.45
CA ASN A 31 -4.59 -2.08 -4.42
C ASN A 31 -5.43 -0.85 -4.00
N PRO A 32 -6.49 -0.50 -4.73
CA PRO A 32 -7.35 0.65 -4.40
C PRO A 32 -7.82 0.71 -2.95
N ASN A 33 -8.06 -0.43 -2.32
CA ASN A 33 -8.75 -0.51 -1.03
C ASN A 33 -7.85 -0.98 0.11
N PHE A 34 -6.65 -1.51 -0.17
CA PHE A 34 -5.78 -2.04 0.87
C PHE A 34 -4.30 -1.88 0.58
N VAL A 35 -3.53 -1.90 1.66
CA VAL A 35 -2.08 -2.06 1.66
C VAL A 35 -1.69 -3.13 2.67
N SER A 36 -0.71 -3.96 2.32
CA SER A 36 -0.21 -5.01 3.20
C SER A 36 1.30 -5.14 3.08
N LYS A 37 1.95 -5.43 4.21
CA LYS A 37 3.32 -5.91 4.23
C LYS A 37 3.32 -7.43 4.31
N ILE A 38 4.07 -8.06 3.41
CA ILE A 38 4.20 -9.51 3.31
C ILE A 38 5.68 -9.87 3.36
N ASN A 39 6.05 -10.84 4.19
CA ASN A 39 7.42 -11.30 4.30
C ASN A 39 7.81 -12.26 3.15
N ILE A 40 9.08 -12.68 3.14
CA ILE A 40 9.63 -13.55 2.08
C ILE A 40 9.03 -14.95 2.00
N TYR A 41 8.36 -15.40 3.07
CA TYR A 41 7.65 -16.69 3.11
C TYR A 41 6.22 -16.55 2.59
N GLY A 42 5.84 -15.33 2.22
CA GLY A 42 4.51 -15.01 1.75
C GLY A 42 3.51 -14.80 2.88
N ASP A 43 3.91 -14.70 4.16
CA ASP A 43 3.00 -14.41 5.27
C ASP A 43 2.74 -12.90 5.43
N ILE A 44 1.52 -12.55 5.84
CA ILE A 44 1.13 -11.17 6.11
C ILE A 44 1.71 -10.74 7.46
N ASP A 45 2.60 -9.74 7.44
CA ASP A 45 3.08 -9.08 8.66
C ASP A 45 2.01 -8.11 9.18
N TRP A 46 1.40 -7.33 8.29
CA TRP A 46 0.24 -6.49 8.59
C TRP A 46 -0.60 -6.19 7.35
N PHE A 47 -1.85 -5.81 7.57
CA PHE A 47 -2.83 -5.50 6.52
C PHE A 47 -3.70 -4.31 6.95
N LYS A 48 -3.93 -3.36 6.04
CA LYS A 48 -4.79 -2.19 6.26
C LYS A 48 -5.74 -1.95 5.11
N ILE A 49 -6.97 -1.60 5.45
CA ILE A 49 -8.01 -1.18 4.52
C ILE A 49 -8.11 0.35 4.58
N PHE A 50 -8.23 0.97 3.42
CA PHE A 50 -8.42 2.41 3.27
C PHE A 50 -9.79 2.67 2.64
N SER A 51 -10.44 3.75 3.06
CA SER A 51 -11.65 4.27 2.40
C SER A 51 -11.32 5.02 1.11
N GLU A 52 -10.10 5.54 1.02
CA GLU A 52 -9.54 6.24 -0.12
C GLU A 52 -9.06 5.28 -1.20
N ASN A 53 -9.12 5.73 -2.45
CA ASN A 53 -8.72 4.96 -3.62
C ASN A 53 -7.19 5.05 -3.79
N ILE A 54 -6.44 4.07 -3.30
CA ILE A 54 -4.98 4.02 -3.38
C ILE A 54 -4.54 3.59 -4.79
N LEU A 55 -3.85 4.49 -5.49
CA LEU A 55 -3.43 4.30 -6.88
C LEU A 55 -1.94 3.98 -7.01
N THR A 56 -1.14 4.40 -6.04
CA THR A 56 0.32 4.19 -6.04
C THR A 56 0.85 4.09 -4.62
N ALA A 57 2.01 3.45 -4.50
CA ALA A 57 2.78 3.43 -3.28
C ALA A 57 4.27 3.61 -3.58
N LYS A 58 5.03 4.11 -2.62
CA LYS A 58 6.48 4.23 -2.69
C LYS A 58 7.11 4.00 -1.33
N PHE A 59 8.16 3.18 -1.30
CA PHE A 59 9.04 3.08 -0.15
C PHE A 59 10.06 4.23 -0.17
N LEU A 60 10.17 4.95 0.95
CA LEU A 60 11.02 6.14 1.07
C LEU A 60 12.30 5.81 1.84
N SER A 61 13.36 6.60 1.60
CA SER A 61 14.68 6.42 2.23
C SER A 61 14.70 6.62 3.74
N ASN A 62 13.68 7.29 4.30
CA ASN A 62 13.50 7.48 5.74
C ASN A 62 12.72 6.33 6.40
N ASN A 63 12.65 5.16 5.77
CA ASN A 63 11.89 4.00 6.28
C ASN A 63 10.40 4.32 6.50
N SER A 64 9.79 5.06 5.58
CA SER A 64 8.35 5.28 5.56
C SER A 64 7.75 4.85 4.22
N ILE A 65 6.44 4.66 4.22
CA ILE A 65 5.67 4.29 3.04
C ILE A 65 4.81 5.49 2.67
N LEU A 66 4.95 5.99 1.44
CA LEU A 66 4.05 7.01 0.89
C LEU A 66 3.03 6.31 0.01
N LEU A 67 1.76 6.51 0.31
CA LEU A 67 0.63 6.13 -0.52
C LEU A 67 0.12 7.37 -1.25
N GLY A 68 -0.23 7.20 -2.52
CA GLY A 68 -0.86 8.24 -3.33
C GLY A 68 -2.14 7.72 -3.97
N GLY A 69 -3.16 8.57 -4.01
CA GLY A 69 -4.46 8.18 -4.48
C GLY A 69 -5.44 9.34 -4.53
N GLU A 70 -6.71 8.98 -4.38
CA GLU A 70 -7.86 9.87 -4.52
C GLU A 70 -8.78 9.76 -3.32
N LYS A 71 -9.35 10.90 -2.90
CA LYS A 71 -10.34 11.00 -1.83
C LYS A 71 -11.57 11.74 -2.32
N ILE A 72 -12.74 11.18 -2.06
CA ILE A 72 -14.01 11.87 -2.29
C ILE A 72 -14.18 12.92 -1.20
N SER A 73 -14.27 14.18 -1.58
CA SER A 73 -14.52 15.28 -0.64
C SER A 73 -16.02 15.50 -0.40
N ASN A 74 -16.35 16.27 0.64
CA ASN A 74 -17.73 16.44 1.11
C ASN A 74 -18.70 17.04 0.08
N ASN A 75 -18.18 17.66 -0.98
CA ASN A 75 -18.96 18.21 -2.09
C ASN A 75 -19.11 17.22 -3.26
N GLY A 76 -18.63 15.97 -3.12
CA GLY A 76 -18.71 14.90 -4.11
C GLY A 76 -17.62 14.92 -5.18
N PHE A 77 -16.66 15.85 -5.12
CA PHE A 77 -15.52 15.87 -6.03
C PHE A 77 -14.40 14.93 -5.56
N THR A 78 -13.53 14.57 -6.49
CA THR A 78 -12.34 13.75 -6.20
C THR A 78 -11.13 14.66 -6.08
N ASP A 79 -10.56 14.71 -4.88
CA ASP A 79 -9.31 15.42 -4.59
C ASP A 79 -8.14 14.43 -4.56
N GLY A 80 -6.94 14.92 -4.88
CA GLY A 80 -5.72 14.14 -4.71
C GLY A 80 -5.46 13.86 -3.23
N TYR A 81 -4.91 12.69 -2.91
CA TYR A 81 -4.67 12.28 -1.53
C TYR A 81 -3.31 11.63 -1.34
N LEU A 82 -2.62 12.00 -0.26
CA LEU A 82 -1.37 11.37 0.16
C LEU A 82 -1.47 10.92 1.62
N ILE A 83 -0.92 9.73 1.90
CA ILE A 83 -0.83 9.17 3.25
C ILE A 83 0.61 8.70 3.47
N ASN A 84 1.22 9.07 4.59
CA ASN A 84 2.50 8.51 5.01
C ASN A 84 2.29 7.54 6.15
N LEU A 85 2.85 6.34 6.01
CA LEU A 85 2.84 5.30 7.04
C LEU A 85 4.26 5.01 7.53
N ASP A 86 4.38 4.59 8.78
CA ASP A 86 5.57 3.90 9.28
C ASP A 86 5.64 2.45 8.76
N LEU A 87 6.73 1.74 9.06
CA LEU A 87 6.94 0.34 8.64
C LEU A 87 5.97 -0.67 9.27
N ASN A 88 5.27 -0.28 10.34
CA ASN A 88 4.24 -1.08 11.00
C ASN A 88 2.84 -0.77 10.43
N GLY A 89 2.77 0.11 9.41
CA GLY A 89 1.53 0.55 8.78
C GLY A 89 0.78 1.63 9.57
N ASN A 90 1.35 2.19 10.63
CA ASN A 90 0.71 3.29 11.37
C ASN A 90 0.81 4.59 10.58
N GLU A 91 -0.25 5.39 10.59
CA GLU A 91 -0.25 6.69 9.92
C GLU A 91 0.63 7.69 10.68
N ASN A 92 1.57 8.31 9.96
CA ASN A 92 2.33 9.46 10.45
C ASN A 92 1.60 10.78 10.13
N TRP A 93 1.07 10.89 8.90
CA TRP A 93 0.28 12.03 8.45
C TRP A 93 -0.51 11.68 7.18
N GLN A 94 -1.50 12.50 6.87
CA GLN A 94 -2.24 12.48 5.61
C GLN A 94 -2.58 13.91 5.14
N ILE A 95 -2.71 14.11 3.83
CA ILE A 95 -3.07 15.40 3.24
C ILE A 95 -3.98 15.22 2.02
N THR A 96 -5.01 16.08 1.95
CA THR A 96 -5.85 16.25 0.77
C THR A 96 -5.33 17.42 -0.06
N LEU A 97 -5.04 17.13 -1.33
CA LEU A 97 -4.59 18.08 -2.32
C LEU A 97 -5.81 18.69 -3.00
N LYS A 98 -6.28 19.80 -2.44
CA LYS A 98 -7.35 20.59 -3.04
C LYS A 98 -6.76 21.47 -4.15
N PRO A 99 -7.46 21.65 -5.28
CA PRO A 99 -7.09 22.63 -6.29
C PRO A 99 -7.12 24.06 -5.76
#